data_AF-A0A5D2DE91-F1
#
_entry.id   AF-A0A5D2DE91-F1
#
_cell.length_a   1.000
_cell.length_b   1.000
_cell.length_c   1.000
_cell.angle_alpha   90.00
_cell.angle_beta   90.00
_cell.angle_gamma   90.00
#
_symmetry.space_group_name_H-M   'P 1'
#
loop_
_entity.id
_entity.type
_entity.pdbx_description
1 polymer ?
#
loop_
_entity_poly.entity_id
_entity_poly.type
_entity_poly.pdbx_seq_one_letter_code
_entity_poly.pdbx_strand_id
1 'polypeptide(L)'
;MAPAMKIVLGLLTFVTVGMIIGALFQLAFIRRLEDSYGNYHFPTTKLHTRQSDGNLRLPIGLSHWRGDQEAEILRLGYVKPEIISWSPRIIVLHNFLSNEECDYLKAIALPRLQVSTVVDAKTGMGIKSKVRTSSGMFLRPNERKYPMIQAIEKRISVFSQIPAEHGEQIQVLSLTLSAVNE
;
A
#
# COMPACT_ATOMS: atom_id res chain seq x y z
N MET A 1 34.29 43.54 36.11
CA MET A 1 33.63 42.46 35.34
C MET A 1 34.71 41.57 34.75
N ALA A 2 34.81 40.33 35.25
CA ALA A 2 36.01 39.50 35.12
C ALA A 2 36.24 39.02 33.67
N PRO A 3 37.51 39.06 33.18
CA PRO A 3 37.87 38.65 31.82
C PRO A 3 37.48 37.19 31.48
N ALA A 4 37.35 36.32 32.48
CA ALA A 4 36.90 34.94 32.32
C ALA A 4 35.48 34.81 31.75
N MET A 5 34.56 35.72 32.07
CA MET A 5 33.16 35.65 31.61
C MET A 5 33.02 35.88 30.09
N LYS A 6 33.93 36.65 29.48
CA LYS A 6 33.94 36.91 28.03
C LYS A 6 34.37 35.69 27.22
N ILE A 7 35.32 34.91 27.76
CA ILE A 7 35.82 33.68 27.12
C ILE A 7 34.74 32.61 27.11
N VAL A 8 34.02 32.44 28.22
CA VAL A 8 32.91 31.46 28.32
C VAL A 8 31.77 31.82 27.36
N LEU A 9 31.42 33.11 27.26
CA LEU A 9 30.38 33.56 26.34
C LEU A 9 30.77 33.33 24.87
N GLY A 10 32.04 33.57 24.52
CA GLY A 10 32.56 33.30 23.17
C GLY A 10 32.62 31.82 22.82
N LEU A 11 32.92 30.95 23.79
CA LEU A 11 32.91 29.50 23.58
C LEU A 11 31.48 28.98 23.36
N LEU A 12 30.52 29.50 24.13
CA LEU A 12 29.11 29.11 24.04
C LEU A 12 28.51 29.50 22.67
N THR A 13 28.82 30.70 22.16
CA THR A 13 28.34 31.14 20.84
C THR A 13 28.98 30.34 19.71
N PHE A 14 30.25 29.94 19.84
CA PHE A 14 30.91 29.10 18.84
C PHE A 14 30.27 27.70 18.76
N VAL A 15 29.95 27.10 19.90
CA VAL A 15 29.29 25.78 19.96
C VAL A 15 27.88 25.84 19.36
N THR A 16 27.10 26.87 19.68
CA THR A 16 25.73 27.00 19.14
C THR A 16 25.72 27.25 17.64
N VAL A 17 26.62 28.09 17.12
CA VAL A 17 26.78 28.31 15.67
C VAL A 17 27.21 27.03 14.97
N GLY A 18 28.13 26.26 15.55
CA GLY A 18 28.55 24.96 15.02
C GLY A 18 27.40 23.95 14.91
N MET A 19 26.54 23.88 15.94
CA MET A 19 25.36 23.01 15.92
C MET A 19 24.33 23.42 14.86
N ILE A 20 24.11 24.73 14.68
CA ILE A 20 23.18 25.23 13.66
C ILE A 20 23.69 24.91 12.25
N ILE A 21 24.98 25.14 11.98
CA ILE A 21 25.59 24.84 10.68
C ILE A 21 25.56 23.33 10.41
N GLY A 22 25.87 22.50 11.40
CA GLY A 22 25.81 21.05 11.30
C GLY A 22 24.41 20.53 10.96
N ALA A 23 23.38 21.07 11.62
CA ALA A 23 21.98 20.71 11.35
C ALA A 23 21.55 21.12 9.93
N LEU A 24 21.96 22.31 9.46
CA LEU A 24 21.68 22.77 8.10
C LEU A 24 22.39 21.91 7.04
N PHE A 25 23.63 21.48 7.31
CA PHE A 25 24.37 20.60 6.40
C PHE A 25 23.74 19.20 6.33
N GLN A 26 23.34 18.63 7.47
CA GLN A 26 22.61 17.36 7.50
C GLN A 26 21.29 17.45 6.74
N LEU A 27 20.54 18.54 6.91
CA LEU A 27 19.28 18.77 6.19
C LEU A 27 19.50 18.90 4.67
N ALA A 28 20.56 19.60 4.25
CA ALA A 28 20.93 19.72 2.84
C ALA A 28 21.37 18.37 2.24
N PHE A 29 22.09 17.55 3.01
CA PHE A 29 22.51 16.21 2.58
C PHE A 29 21.32 15.28 2.36
N ILE A 30 20.33 15.30 3.27
CA ILE A 30 19.09 14.52 3.13
C ILE A 30 18.33 14.95 1.87
N ARG A 31 18.17 16.25 1.63
CA ARG A 31 17.51 16.75 0.40
C ARG A 31 18.24 16.32 -0.87
N ARG A 32 19.57 16.36 -0.87
CA ARG A 32 20.38 15.94 -2.03
C ARG A 32 20.26 14.43 -2.31
N LEU A 33 20.12 13.61 -1.27
CA LEU A 33 19.87 12.19 -1.43
C LEU A 33 18.48 11.94 -2.04
N GLU A 34 17.45 12.65 -1.59
CA GLU A 34 16.10 12.57 -2.14
C GLU A 34 16.06 12.91 -3.64
N ASP A 35 16.78 13.95 -4.08
CA ASP A 35 16.89 14.32 -5.49
C ASP A 35 17.63 13.27 -6.35
N SER A 36 18.57 12.51 -5.77
CA SER A 36 19.38 11.53 -6.52
C SER A 36 18.67 10.19 -6.76
N TYR A 37 17.68 9.83 -5.94
CA TYR A 37 16.88 8.61 -6.14
C TYR A 37 15.78 8.77 -7.20
N GLY A 38 15.46 10.00 -7.63
CA GLY A 38 14.37 10.30 -8.56
C GLY A 38 14.66 10.11 -10.06
N ASN A 39 15.83 9.61 -10.46
CA ASN A 39 16.23 9.59 -11.88
C ASN A 39 16.36 8.19 -12.50
N TYR A 40 15.32 7.37 -12.38
CA TYR A 40 15.13 6.18 -13.23
C TYR A 40 14.13 6.51 -14.35
N HIS A 41 14.65 6.99 -15.47
CA HIS A 41 13.86 7.36 -16.64
C HIS A 41 13.53 6.11 -17.49
N PHE A 42 12.29 5.60 -17.40
CA PHE A 42 11.72 4.68 -18.39
C PHE A 42 10.90 5.47 -19.42
N PRO A 43 11.06 5.24 -20.74
CA PRO A 43 10.34 6.01 -21.74
C PRO A 43 8.93 5.45 -21.91
N THR A 44 7.91 6.17 -21.44
CA THR A 44 6.51 5.86 -21.79
C THR A 44 5.78 7.10 -22.29
N THR A 45 5.28 6.94 -23.51
CA THR A 45 4.54 7.86 -24.35
C THR A 45 3.42 8.58 -23.62
N LYS A 46 3.33 9.89 -23.84
CA LYS A 46 2.34 10.82 -23.26
C LYS A 46 0.90 10.35 -23.48
N LEU A 47 0.18 10.09 -22.39
CA LEU A 47 -1.28 10.08 -22.40
C LEU A 47 -1.76 11.37 -21.72
N HIS A 48 -2.31 12.27 -22.53
CA HIS A 48 -2.92 13.51 -22.08
C HIS A 48 -4.24 13.16 -21.39
N THR A 49 -4.34 13.36 -20.08
CA THR A 49 -5.65 13.35 -19.39
C THR A 49 -5.84 14.67 -18.63
N ARG A 50 -6.99 15.23 -18.95
CA ARG A 50 -7.53 16.56 -18.69
C ARG A 50 -7.78 16.78 -17.21
N GLN A 51 -7.28 17.90 -16.68
CA GLN A 51 -7.62 18.43 -15.35
C GLN A 51 -9.13 18.63 -15.21
N SER A 52 -9.68 18.23 -14.07
CA SER A 52 -10.93 18.79 -13.53
C SER A 52 -10.73 19.05 -12.05
N ASP A 53 -10.82 20.32 -11.69
CA ASP A 53 -10.78 20.84 -10.33
C ASP A 53 -11.94 20.30 -9.49
N GLY A 54 -11.65 20.00 -8.22
CA GLY A 54 -12.62 19.70 -7.19
C GLY A 54 -11.98 19.82 -5.81
N ASN A 55 -12.36 20.86 -5.06
CA ASN A 55 -11.87 21.21 -3.74
C ASN A 55 -12.10 20.10 -2.69
N LEU A 56 -11.19 19.12 -2.56
CA LEU A 56 -11.07 18.29 -1.36
C LEU A 56 -9.83 18.72 -0.58
N ARG A 57 -10.03 19.52 0.48
CA ARG A 57 -9.01 19.72 1.51
C ARG A 57 -8.92 18.44 2.35
N LEU A 58 -8.11 17.49 1.90
CA LEU A 58 -7.71 16.32 2.69
C LEU A 58 -6.79 16.80 3.83
N PRO A 59 -7.04 16.41 5.10
CA PRO A 59 -6.24 16.90 6.22
C PRO A 59 -4.87 16.21 6.26
N ILE A 60 -3.84 17.05 6.39
CA ILE A 60 -2.55 16.85 7.09
C ILE A 60 -1.72 15.64 6.63
N GLY A 61 -0.74 15.92 5.74
CA GLY A 61 0.45 15.08 5.51
C GLY A 61 0.77 14.71 4.05
N LEU A 62 -0.13 14.94 3.09
CA LEU A 62 -0.01 14.41 1.71
C LEU A 62 0.43 15.44 0.64
N SER A 63 1.24 16.44 0.99
CA SER A 63 1.61 17.51 0.03
C SER A 63 2.58 17.08 -1.08
N HIS A 64 3.15 15.88 -1.06
CA HIS A 64 4.24 15.49 -1.96
C HIS A 64 3.87 14.51 -3.09
N TRP A 65 2.69 13.86 -3.08
CA TRP A 65 2.36 12.84 -4.10
C TRP A 65 2.06 13.40 -5.50
N ARG A 66 1.94 14.72 -5.64
CA ARG A 66 1.66 15.40 -6.91
C ARG A 66 2.93 15.40 -7.78
N GLY A 67 3.26 14.23 -8.32
CA GLY A 67 4.48 13.98 -9.09
C GLY A 67 5.03 12.56 -8.96
N ASP A 68 4.57 11.79 -7.98
CA ASP A 68 4.93 10.38 -7.83
C ASP A 68 3.98 9.51 -8.66
N GLN A 69 4.41 9.18 -9.88
CA GLN A 69 3.66 8.36 -10.82
C GLN A 69 3.39 6.95 -10.28
N GLU A 70 4.32 6.38 -9.50
CA GLU A 70 4.13 5.07 -8.88
C GLU A 70 3.04 5.13 -7.81
N ALA A 71 3.05 6.16 -6.95
CA ALA A 71 1.98 6.35 -5.97
C ALA A 71 0.60 6.61 -6.60
N GLU A 72 0.57 7.28 -7.76
CA GLU A 72 -0.65 7.49 -8.54
C GLU A 72 -1.17 6.16 -9.13
N ILE A 73 -0.30 5.38 -9.77
CA ILE A 73 -0.60 4.03 -10.28
C ILE A 73 -1.09 3.11 -9.14
N LEU A 74 -0.41 3.16 -8.01
CA LEU A 74 -0.75 2.41 -6.80
C LEU A 74 -1.90 3.04 -6.00
N ARG A 75 -2.48 4.15 -6.47
CA ARG A 75 -3.63 4.81 -5.86
C ARG A 75 -3.45 5.15 -4.38
N LEU A 76 -2.22 5.34 -3.89
CA LEU A 76 -1.93 5.50 -2.47
C LEU A 76 -2.64 6.72 -1.85
N GLY A 77 -2.76 7.81 -2.62
CA GLY A 77 -3.48 9.02 -2.20
C GLY A 77 -5.00 8.92 -2.18
N TYR A 78 -5.58 7.84 -2.73
CA TYR A 78 -7.04 7.64 -2.81
C TYR A 78 -7.57 6.69 -1.73
N VAL A 79 -6.72 5.84 -1.18
CA VAL A 79 -7.11 4.88 -0.14
C VAL A 79 -7.19 5.59 1.21
N LYS A 80 -8.36 5.55 1.85
CA LYS A 80 -8.58 6.17 3.15
C LYS A 80 -8.60 5.11 4.25
N PRO A 81 -7.62 5.10 5.18
CA PRO A 81 -7.64 4.19 6.33
C PRO A 81 -8.60 4.69 7.43
N GLU A 82 -9.30 3.75 8.05
CA GLU A 82 -10.18 3.97 9.21
C GLU A 82 -9.90 2.89 10.26
N ILE A 83 -9.60 3.28 11.49
CA ILE A 83 -9.30 2.34 12.58
C ILE A 83 -10.61 1.96 13.27
N ILE A 84 -10.92 0.67 13.27
CA ILE A 84 -12.15 0.11 13.87
C ILE A 84 -11.90 -0.43 15.28
N SER A 85 -10.74 -1.04 15.50
CA SER A 85 -10.34 -1.55 16.81
C SER A 85 -8.82 -1.52 16.97
N TRP A 86 -8.36 -1.35 18.20
CA TRP A 86 -6.94 -1.41 18.56
C TRP A 86 -6.53 -2.79 19.10
N SER A 87 -7.49 -3.58 19.61
CA SER A 87 -7.26 -4.90 20.19
C SER A 87 -8.47 -5.82 19.90
N PRO A 88 -8.41 -6.68 18.87
CA PRO A 88 -7.34 -6.78 17.87
C PRO A 88 -7.25 -5.52 17.00
N ARG A 89 -6.08 -5.28 16.40
CA ARG A 89 -5.90 -4.14 15.47
C ARG A 89 -6.68 -4.41 14.18
N ILE A 90 -7.72 -3.63 13.94
CA ILE A 90 -8.58 -3.74 12.75
C ILE A 90 -8.62 -2.36 12.07
N ILE A 91 -8.22 -2.33 10.80
CA ILE A 91 -8.21 -1.12 9.97
C ILE A 91 -9.00 -1.42 8.69
N VAL A 92 -9.96 -0.57 8.35
CA VAL A 92 -10.68 -0.58 7.08
C VAL A 92 -9.97 0.35 6.11
N LEU A 93 -9.62 -0.16 4.92
CA LEU A 93 -9.03 0.61 3.85
C LEU A 93 -10.10 0.89 2.79
N HIS A 94 -10.68 2.08 2.83
CA HIS A 94 -11.74 2.47 1.89
C HIS A 94 -11.19 2.69 0.49
N ASN A 95 -11.96 2.29 -0.52
CA ASN A 95 -11.62 2.41 -1.95
C ASN A 95 -10.25 1.78 -2.30
N PHE A 96 -9.89 0.70 -1.60
CA PHE A 96 -8.61 0.02 -1.77
C PHE A 96 -8.41 -0.52 -3.18
N LEU A 97 -9.45 -1.12 -3.76
CA LEU A 97 -9.49 -1.54 -5.16
C LEU A 97 -10.38 -0.58 -5.96
N SER A 98 -10.03 -0.32 -7.21
CA SER A 98 -10.93 0.32 -8.17
C SER A 98 -12.01 -0.66 -8.63
N ASN A 99 -13.06 -0.13 -9.28
CA ASN A 99 -14.11 -0.99 -9.85
C ASN A 99 -13.55 -1.88 -10.96
N GLU A 100 -12.63 -1.35 -11.76
CA GLU A 100 -11.96 -2.06 -12.86
C GLU A 100 -11.07 -3.18 -12.33
N GLU A 101 -10.33 -2.95 -11.25
CA GLU A 101 -9.54 -3.97 -10.56
C GLU A 101 -10.43 -5.09 -10.00
N CYS A 102 -11.59 -4.73 -9.42
CA CYS A 102 -12.57 -5.71 -8.95
C CYS A 102 -13.13 -6.55 -10.11
N ASP A 103 -13.51 -5.92 -11.22
CA ASP A 103 -14.04 -6.60 -12.40
C ASP A 103 -13.01 -7.54 -13.04
N TYR A 104 -11.75 -7.10 -13.09
CA TYR A 104 -10.64 -7.92 -13.58
C TYR A 104 -10.43 -9.18 -12.73
N LEU A 105 -10.39 -9.05 -11.40
CA LEU A 105 -10.25 -10.20 -10.49
C LEU A 105 -11.42 -11.18 -10.64
N LYS A 106 -12.66 -10.67 -10.77
CA LYS A 106 -13.84 -11.50 -11.04
C LYS A 106 -13.70 -12.27 -12.36
N ALA A 107 -13.31 -11.59 -13.45
CA ALA A 107 -13.16 -12.21 -14.76
C ALA A 107 -12.12 -13.35 -14.77
N ILE A 108 -11.00 -13.19 -14.05
CA ILE A 108 -9.96 -14.22 -13.89
C ILE A 108 -10.43 -15.41 -13.05
N ALA A 109 -11.25 -15.15 -12.04
CA ALA A 109 -11.72 -16.15 -11.09
C ALA A 109 -12.86 -17.00 -11.64
N LEU A 110 -13.87 -16.38 -12.26
CA LEU A 110 -15.12 -17.01 -12.74
C LEU A 110 -14.95 -18.38 -13.42
N PRO A 111 -14.06 -18.57 -14.41
CA PRO A 111 -13.94 -19.85 -15.12
C PRO A 111 -13.31 -20.97 -14.27
N ARG A 112 -12.72 -20.66 -13.12
CA ARG A 112 -11.95 -21.60 -12.28
C ARG A 112 -12.45 -21.72 -10.85
N LEU A 113 -13.55 -21.03 -10.50
CA LEU A 113 -14.16 -21.17 -9.19
C LEU A 113 -14.61 -22.61 -8.98
N GLN A 114 -14.06 -23.27 -7.96
CA GLN A 114 -14.49 -24.60 -7.55
C GLN A 114 -15.12 -24.53 -6.16
N VAL A 115 -16.12 -25.37 -5.91
CA VAL A 115 -16.76 -25.46 -4.60
C VAL A 115 -15.70 -25.83 -3.56
N SER A 116 -15.66 -25.08 -2.46
CA SER A 116 -14.69 -25.34 -1.40
C SER A 116 -14.92 -26.72 -0.80
N THR A 117 -13.92 -27.59 -0.86
CA THR A 117 -13.92 -28.88 -0.18
C THR A 117 -13.33 -28.73 1.22
N VAL A 118 -13.77 -29.56 2.14
CA VAL A 118 -13.17 -29.75 3.47
C VAL A 118 -12.49 -31.10 3.49
N VAL A 119 -11.29 -31.17 4.07
CA VAL A 119 -10.59 -32.45 4.22
C VAL A 119 -11.30 -33.24 5.31
N ASP A 120 -11.74 -34.46 4.98
CA ASP A 120 -12.31 -35.38 5.96
C ASP A 120 -11.20 -35.90 6.88
N ALA A 121 -11.39 -35.70 8.18
CA ALA A 121 -10.44 -36.09 9.21
C ALA A 121 -10.17 -37.61 9.26
N LYS A 122 -11.08 -38.44 8.75
CA LYS A 122 -10.92 -39.90 8.74
C LYS A 122 -10.21 -40.44 7.51
N THR A 123 -10.42 -39.80 6.36
CA THR A 123 -9.94 -40.32 5.06
C THR A 123 -8.84 -39.46 4.43
N GLY A 124 -8.62 -38.24 4.93
CA GLY A 124 -7.67 -37.28 4.34
C GLY A 124 -8.11 -36.74 2.97
N MET A 125 -9.30 -37.09 2.50
CA MET A 125 -9.80 -36.68 1.18
C MET A 125 -10.70 -35.45 1.27
N GLY A 126 -10.70 -34.61 0.24
CA GLY A 126 -11.55 -33.43 0.15
C GLY A 126 -13.01 -33.79 -0.10
N ILE A 127 -13.86 -33.70 0.94
CA ILE A 127 -15.31 -33.88 0.85
C ILE A 127 -15.98 -32.52 0.67
N LYS A 128 -17.05 -32.46 -0.14
CA LYS A 128 -17.88 -31.25 -0.25
C LYS A 128 -18.60 -31.01 1.08
N SER A 129 -18.34 -29.88 1.74
CA SER A 129 -19.03 -29.49 2.97
C SER A 129 -20.45 -29.04 2.67
N LYS A 130 -21.45 -29.51 3.42
CA LYS A 130 -22.80 -28.92 3.40
C LYS A 130 -22.85 -27.53 4.05
N VAL A 131 -21.84 -27.14 4.83
CA VAL A 131 -21.80 -25.89 5.61
C VAL A 131 -21.06 -24.78 4.86
N ARG A 132 -20.12 -25.10 3.96
CA ARG A 132 -19.33 -24.11 3.22
C ARG A 132 -19.92 -23.91 1.82
N THR A 133 -20.77 -22.90 1.66
CA THR A 133 -21.42 -22.55 0.38
C THR A 133 -20.53 -21.68 -0.53
N SER A 134 -19.28 -21.42 -0.13
CA SER A 134 -18.34 -20.63 -0.91
C SER A 134 -17.63 -21.46 -1.99
N SER A 135 -17.56 -20.94 -3.21
CA SER A 135 -16.60 -21.39 -4.21
C SER A 135 -15.33 -20.51 -4.13
N GLY A 136 -14.19 -21.06 -4.51
CA GLY A 136 -12.91 -20.38 -4.38
C GLY A 136 -11.88 -20.83 -5.40
N MET A 137 -10.89 -19.97 -5.62
CA MET A 137 -9.73 -20.27 -6.45
C MET A 137 -8.53 -19.41 -6.02
N PHE A 138 -7.32 -19.88 -6.30
CA PHE A 138 -6.08 -19.14 -6.10
C PHE A 138 -5.49 -18.70 -7.44
N LEU A 139 -5.01 -17.47 -7.52
CA LEU A 139 -4.28 -17.00 -8.69
C LEU A 139 -2.97 -17.79 -8.84
N ARG A 140 -2.71 -18.26 -10.06
CA ARG A 140 -1.51 -19.03 -10.37
C ARG A 140 -0.27 -18.12 -10.39
N PRO A 141 0.94 -18.67 -10.18
CA PRO A 141 2.18 -17.89 -10.22
C PRO A 141 2.43 -17.12 -11.52
N ASN A 142 1.91 -17.59 -12.66
CA ASN A 142 1.99 -16.87 -13.94
C ASN A 142 1.05 -15.66 -14.02
N GLU A 143 -0.10 -15.72 -13.35
CA GLU A 143 -1.10 -14.63 -13.29
C GLU A 143 -0.65 -13.52 -12.35
N ARG A 144 0.15 -13.86 -11.34
CA ARG A 144 0.83 -12.90 -10.46
C ARG A 144 1.74 -11.92 -11.22
N LYS A 145 2.16 -12.26 -12.44
CA LYS A 145 2.97 -11.41 -13.31
C LYS A 145 2.17 -10.36 -14.08
N TYR A 146 0.84 -10.40 -14.03
CA TYR A 146 0.02 -9.40 -14.72
C TYR A 146 0.18 -8.03 -14.05
N PRO A 147 0.36 -6.95 -14.83
CA PRO A 147 0.66 -5.61 -14.26
C PRO A 147 -0.35 -5.15 -13.22
N MET A 148 -1.64 -5.43 -13.44
CA MET A 148 -2.70 -5.07 -12.51
C MET A 148 -2.61 -5.85 -11.19
N ILE A 149 -2.27 -7.14 -11.23
CA ILE A 149 -2.06 -7.94 -10.02
C ILE A 149 -0.83 -7.46 -9.26
N GLN A 150 0.26 -7.15 -9.97
CA GLN A 150 1.47 -6.59 -9.36
C GLN A 150 1.22 -5.25 -8.69
N ALA A 151 0.43 -4.36 -9.32
CA ALA A 151 0.04 -3.08 -8.73
C ALA A 151 -0.78 -3.29 -7.44
N ILE A 152 -1.73 -4.23 -7.43
CA ILE A 152 -2.50 -4.57 -6.24
C ILE A 152 -1.60 -5.14 -5.14
N GLU A 153 -0.74 -6.12 -5.42
CA GLU A 153 0.17 -6.70 -4.43
C GLU A 153 1.17 -5.68 -3.88
N LYS A 154 1.69 -4.80 -4.75
CA LYS A 154 2.56 -3.70 -4.32
C LYS A 154 1.81 -2.73 -3.41
N ARG A 155 0.56 -2.38 -3.73
CA ARG A 155 -0.29 -1.57 -2.85
C ARG A 155 -0.52 -2.25 -1.50
N ILE A 156 -0.81 -3.55 -1.48
CA ILE A 156 -0.94 -4.34 -0.24
C ILE A 156 0.37 -4.26 0.57
N SER A 157 1.52 -4.39 -0.07
CA SER A 157 2.83 -4.30 0.60
C SER A 157 3.06 -2.96 1.29
N VAL A 158 2.64 -1.86 0.65
CA VAL A 158 2.75 -0.51 1.21
C VAL A 158 1.86 -0.35 2.44
N PHE A 159 0.60 -0.76 2.37
CA PHE A 159 -0.35 -0.59 3.49
C PHE A 159 -0.11 -1.57 4.64
N SER A 160 0.37 -2.79 4.36
CA SER A 160 0.71 -3.78 5.38
C SER A 160 2.10 -3.57 5.98
N GLN A 161 2.97 -2.79 5.33
CA GLN A 161 4.40 -2.64 5.66
C GLN A 161 5.17 -3.97 5.63
N ILE A 162 4.70 -4.91 4.80
CA ILE A 162 5.32 -6.23 4.60
C ILE A 162 5.71 -6.34 3.12
N PRO A 163 6.95 -6.75 2.79
CA PRO A 163 7.35 -6.91 1.39
C PRO A 163 6.45 -7.91 0.63
N ALA A 164 6.13 -7.61 -0.64
CA ALA A 164 5.17 -8.36 -1.44
C ALA A 164 5.55 -9.85 -1.61
N GLU A 165 6.85 -10.15 -1.59
CA GLU A 165 7.40 -11.51 -1.66
C GLU A 165 6.98 -12.42 -0.49
N HIS A 166 6.61 -11.85 0.67
CA HIS A 166 6.09 -12.62 1.80
C HIS A 166 4.58 -12.91 1.68
N GLY A 167 3.91 -12.29 0.70
CA GLY A 167 2.49 -12.51 0.44
C GLY A 167 2.23 -13.85 -0.24
N GLU A 168 1.25 -14.59 0.29
CA GLU A 168 0.67 -15.75 -0.38
C GLU A 168 -0.06 -15.37 -1.68
N GLN A 169 -0.45 -16.38 -2.46
CA GLN A 169 -1.24 -16.17 -3.67
C GLN A 169 -2.59 -15.56 -3.34
N ILE A 170 -3.03 -14.57 -4.13
CA ILE A 170 -4.36 -13.99 -3.99
C ILE A 170 -5.41 -15.09 -4.15
N GLN A 171 -6.30 -15.18 -3.17
CA GLN A 171 -7.45 -16.08 -3.20
C GLN A 171 -8.71 -15.28 -3.51
N VAL A 172 -9.46 -15.71 -4.52
CA VAL A 172 -10.78 -15.16 -4.82
C VAL A 172 -11.84 -16.14 -4.36
N LEU A 173 -12.79 -15.66 -3.55
CA LEU A 173 -13.91 -16.43 -3.02
C LEU A 173 -15.21 -15.82 -3.51
N SER A 174 -16.16 -16.68 -3.90
CA SER A 174 -17.54 -16.30 -4.22
C SER A 174 -18.47 -17.04 -3.28
N LEU A 175 -19.25 -16.28 -2.52
CA LEU A 175 -20.31 -16.82 -1.67
C LEU A 175 -21.58 -16.98 -2.51
N THR A 176 -22.02 -18.21 -2.71
CA THR A 176 -23.38 -18.45 -3.20
C THR A 176 -24.29 -18.54 -1.98
N LEU A 177 -25.31 -17.68 -1.92
CA LEU A 177 -26.39 -17.85 -0.96
C LEU A 177 -27.17 -19.10 -1.37
N SER A 178 -26.91 -20.21 -0.71
CA SER A 178 -27.83 -21.35 -0.76
C SER A 178 -29.09 -20.90 -0.03
N ALA A 179 -30.22 -20.82 -0.74
CA ALA A 179 -31.51 -20.65 -0.11
C ALA A 179 -31.63 -21.72 0.98
N VAL A 180 -31.73 -21.28 2.23
CA VAL A 180 -32.17 -22.12 3.33
C VAL A 180 -33.61 -22.45 3.00
N ASN A 181 -33.85 -23.59 2.36
CA ASN A 181 -35.19 -24.16 2.34
C ASN A 181 -35.48 -24.58 3.79
N GLU A 182 -36.38 -23.82 4.44
CA GLU A 182 -37.12 -24.23 5.63
C GLU A 182 -37.84 -25.57 5.40
#